data_AF-A0A2M6W5M5-F1
#
_entry.id   AF-A0A2M6W5M5-F1
#
_cell.length_a   1.000
_cell.length_b   1.000
_cell.length_c   1.000
_cell.angle_alpha   90.00
_cell.angle_beta   90.00
_cell.angle_gamma   90.00
#
_symmetry.space_group_name_H-M   'P 1'
#
loop_
_entity.id
_entity.type
_entity.pdbx_description
1 polymer ?
#
loop_
_entity_poly.entity_id
_entity_poly.type
_entity_poly.pdbx_seq_one_letter_code
_entity_poly.pdbx_strand_id
1 'polypeptide(L)'
;MKHCGFEVKGVYFIIIGCAAVGGNDKKGGFGDRRDEAFIAIMGPLWGVVSTLIPTAIYLISGNVIWGAIALFNIVLNVFNLLPFASLDGGRIIRAIAFSINNWLGMAVLVLGLGALCWLVVTVNQPLWWALGIFMVFLSINELRYEYLSRHETGRIRMRAGKMIGYFSAYLGLIAFYIFVFIMLISNEAVVLAMESLVQ
;
A
#
# COMPACT_ATOMS: atom_id res chain seq x y z
N MET A 1 -13.82 -2.45 -4.14
CA MET A 1 -14.58 -1.37 -4.81
C MET A 1 -16.06 -1.74 -4.98
N LYS A 2 -16.41 -2.78 -5.76
CA LYS A 2 -17.82 -3.21 -5.93
C LYS A 2 -18.54 -3.53 -4.62
N HIS A 3 -17.87 -4.19 -3.66
CA HIS A 3 -18.43 -4.48 -2.34
C HIS A 3 -18.77 -3.21 -1.52
N CYS A 4 -18.08 -2.11 -1.74
CA CYS A 4 -18.36 -0.81 -1.12
C CYS A 4 -19.37 0.03 -1.93
N GLY A 5 -19.93 -0.54 -3.01
CA GLY A 5 -20.89 0.13 -3.89
C GLY A 5 -20.28 1.13 -4.87
N PHE A 6 -18.98 1.04 -5.16
CA PHE A 6 -18.36 1.86 -6.22
C PHE A 6 -18.41 1.12 -7.55
N GLU A 7 -18.86 1.82 -8.59
CA GLU A 7 -18.68 1.36 -9.97
C GLU A 7 -17.19 1.36 -10.34
N VAL A 8 -16.76 0.35 -11.08
CA VAL A 8 -15.38 0.25 -11.58
C VAL A 8 -15.45 0.53 -13.07
N LYS A 9 -14.92 1.67 -13.52
CA LYS A 9 -14.92 2.06 -14.94
C LYS A 9 -13.92 1.25 -15.75
N GLY A 10 -12.83 0.83 -15.12
CA GLY A 10 -11.80 0.02 -15.76
C GLY A 10 -10.58 -0.17 -14.90
N VAL A 11 -9.73 -1.09 -15.33
CA VAL A 11 -8.41 -1.35 -14.77
C VAL A 11 -7.39 -0.95 -15.84
N TYR A 12 -6.56 0.04 -15.53
CA TYR A 12 -5.56 0.58 -16.44
C TYR A 12 -4.17 0.15 -16.00
N PHE A 13 -3.41 -0.47 -16.90
CA PHE A 13 -2.01 -0.77 -16.69
C PHE A 13 -1.19 0.46 -17.11
N ILE A 14 -0.57 1.09 -16.12
CA ILE A 14 0.38 2.19 -16.28
C ILE A 14 1.79 1.55 -16.18
N ILE A 15 2.81 2.18 -16.75
CA ILE A 15 4.20 1.67 -16.75
C ILE A 15 4.69 1.29 -15.34
N ILE A 16 4.23 1.99 -14.30
CA ILE A 16 4.63 1.80 -12.91
C ILE A 16 3.75 0.76 -12.17
N GLY A 17 2.60 0.37 -12.73
CA GLY A 17 1.70 -0.58 -12.07
C GLY A 17 0.27 -0.58 -12.60
N CYS A 18 -0.67 -1.01 -11.77
CA CYS A 18 -2.07 -1.16 -12.13
C CYS A 18 -2.94 -0.16 -11.36
N ALA A 19 -3.74 0.66 -12.06
CA ALA A 19 -4.68 1.60 -11.47
C ALA A 19 -6.12 1.20 -11.78
N ALA A 20 -6.91 0.93 -10.73
CA ALA A 20 -8.35 0.73 -10.87
C ALA A 20 -9.06 2.09 -10.73
N VAL A 21 -9.77 2.51 -11.78
CA VAL A 21 -10.47 3.80 -11.79
C VAL A 21 -11.94 3.58 -11.41
N GLY A 22 -12.34 4.20 -10.31
CA GLY A 22 -13.73 4.23 -9.86
C GLY A 22 -14.59 5.19 -10.69
N GLY A 23 -15.85 4.83 -10.91
CA GLY A 23 -16.86 5.72 -11.48
C GLY A 23 -17.34 6.79 -10.49
N ASN A 24 -17.96 7.84 -11.02
CA ASN A 24 -18.52 8.94 -10.23
C ASN A 24 -19.94 8.59 -9.78
N ASP A 25 -20.11 7.62 -8.88
CA ASP A 25 -21.42 7.38 -8.27
C ASP A 25 -21.32 7.01 -6.79
N LYS A 26 -20.77 7.96 -6.03
CA LYS A 26 -21.35 8.50 -4.80
C LYS A 26 -20.98 9.98 -4.80
N LYS A 27 -21.93 10.88 -4.56
CA LYS A 27 -21.67 12.34 -4.46
C LYS A 27 -20.51 12.57 -3.47
N GLY A 28 -19.33 12.92 -4.00
CA GLY A 28 -18.13 13.32 -3.23
C GLY A 28 -17.23 12.19 -2.71
N GLY A 29 -16.46 11.52 -3.58
CA GLY A 29 -15.30 10.71 -3.18
C GLY A 29 -15.59 9.54 -2.23
N PHE A 30 -14.54 8.98 -1.59
CA PHE A 30 -14.70 7.98 -0.52
C PHE A 30 -15.46 8.60 0.66
N GLY A 31 -16.80 8.49 0.66
CA GLY A 31 -17.65 9.10 1.69
C GLY A 31 -17.51 8.45 3.07
N ASP A 32 -17.16 7.17 3.14
CA ASP A 32 -16.88 6.44 4.39
C ASP A 32 -15.39 6.08 4.46
N ARG A 33 -14.71 6.52 5.52
CA ARG A 33 -13.29 6.21 5.78
C ARG A 33 -13.07 4.69 5.95
N ARG A 34 -14.12 3.95 6.33
CA ARG A 34 -14.08 2.48 6.35
C ARG A 34 -13.94 1.87 4.98
N ASP A 35 -14.58 2.46 3.97
CA ASP A 35 -14.49 1.96 2.60
C ASP A 35 -13.10 2.20 2.03
N GLU A 36 -12.47 3.34 2.37
CA GLU A 36 -11.07 3.63 2.00
C GLU A 36 -10.12 2.60 2.61
N ALA A 37 -10.20 2.37 3.94
CA ALA A 37 -9.37 1.38 4.62
C ALA A 37 -9.64 -0.05 4.12
N PHE A 38 -10.90 -0.39 3.85
CA PHE A 38 -11.28 -1.69 3.28
C PHE A 38 -10.68 -1.89 1.90
N ILE A 39 -10.79 -0.91 1.01
CA ILE A 39 -10.27 -1.03 -0.35
C ILE A 39 -8.75 -1.12 -0.36
N ALA A 40 -8.08 -0.31 0.47
CA ALA A 40 -6.63 -0.32 0.60
C ALA A 40 -6.11 -1.67 1.13
N ILE A 41 -6.74 -2.26 2.15
CA ILE A 41 -6.25 -3.53 2.71
C ILE A 41 -6.46 -4.73 1.78
N MET A 42 -7.43 -4.67 0.86
CA MET A 42 -7.74 -5.78 -0.05
C MET A 42 -6.61 -6.09 -1.03
N GLY A 43 -5.82 -5.08 -1.44
CA GLY A 43 -4.66 -5.29 -2.32
C GLY A 43 -3.63 -6.21 -1.67
N PRO A 44 -3.01 -5.80 -0.55
CA PRO A 44 -2.09 -6.64 0.21
C PRO A 44 -2.72 -7.93 0.73
N LEU A 45 -4.02 -7.95 1.07
CA LEU A 45 -4.66 -9.20 1.48
C LEU A 45 -4.69 -10.24 0.35
N TRP A 46 -5.04 -9.85 -0.88
CA TRP A 46 -4.91 -10.74 -2.04
C TRP A 46 -3.45 -11.04 -2.39
N GLY A 47 -2.56 -10.09 -2.08
CA GLY A 47 -1.12 -10.26 -2.15
C GLY A 47 -0.64 -11.49 -1.38
N VAL A 48 -1.22 -11.81 -0.22
CA VAL A 48 -0.88 -13.00 0.59
C VAL A 48 -1.05 -14.28 -0.23
N VAL A 49 -2.18 -14.43 -0.91
CA VAL A 49 -2.45 -15.60 -1.76
C VAL A 49 -1.44 -15.68 -2.90
N SER A 50 -1.17 -14.54 -3.55
CA SER A 50 -0.21 -14.46 -4.66
C SER A 50 1.26 -14.62 -4.23
N THR A 51 1.56 -14.49 -2.93
CA THR A 51 2.87 -14.83 -2.36
C THR A 51 2.94 -16.32 -1.98
N LEU A 52 1.92 -16.82 -1.27
CA LEU A 52 1.92 -18.20 -0.76
C LEU A 52 1.97 -19.25 -1.86
N ILE A 53 1.29 -19.03 -2.99
CA ILE A 53 1.27 -19.99 -4.09
C ILE A 53 2.69 -20.18 -4.68
N PRO A 54 3.39 -19.14 -5.16
CA PRO A 54 4.79 -19.25 -5.58
C PRO A 54 5.72 -19.80 -4.50
N THR A 55 5.57 -19.37 -3.24
CA THR A 55 6.37 -19.90 -2.12
C THR A 55 6.17 -21.41 -1.96
N ALA A 56 4.93 -21.91 -1.97
CA ALA A 56 4.64 -23.34 -1.86
C ALA A 56 5.22 -24.13 -3.02
N ILE A 57 5.08 -23.62 -4.26
CA ILE A 57 5.66 -24.27 -5.45
C ILE A 57 7.18 -24.35 -5.32
N TYR A 58 7.83 -23.26 -4.89
CA TYR A 58 9.27 -23.24 -4.64
C TYR A 58 9.70 -24.28 -3.61
N LEU A 59 8.99 -24.40 -2.48
CA LEU A 59 9.32 -25.38 -1.43
C LEU A 59 9.20 -26.83 -1.90
N ILE A 60 8.30 -27.12 -2.85
CA ILE A 60 8.10 -28.47 -3.39
C ILE A 60 9.08 -28.75 -4.54
N SER A 61 9.25 -27.81 -5.46
CA SER A 61 9.97 -28.03 -6.71
C SER A 61 11.44 -27.64 -6.65
N GLY A 62 11.85 -26.84 -5.65
CA GLY A 62 13.18 -26.24 -5.55
C GLY A 62 13.53 -25.26 -6.68
N ASN A 63 12.58 -24.93 -7.56
CA ASN A 63 12.85 -24.10 -8.73
C ASN A 63 12.89 -22.63 -8.33
N VAL A 64 14.06 -22.03 -8.47
CA VAL A 64 14.34 -20.70 -7.92
C VAL A 64 13.54 -19.58 -8.57
N ILE A 65 13.04 -19.77 -9.80
CA ILE A 65 12.16 -18.78 -10.45
C ILE A 65 10.91 -18.52 -9.59
N TRP A 66 10.32 -19.56 -8.98
CA TRP A 66 9.16 -19.40 -8.10
C TRP A 66 9.52 -18.67 -6.79
N GLY A 67 10.72 -18.89 -6.26
CA GLY A 67 11.24 -18.14 -5.12
C GLY A 67 11.43 -16.65 -5.44
N ALA A 68 11.99 -16.34 -6.62
CA ALA A 68 12.15 -14.97 -7.09
C ALA A 68 10.79 -14.27 -7.31
N ILE A 69 9.80 -14.97 -7.90
CA ILE A 69 8.43 -14.45 -8.05
C ILE A 69 7.81 -14.16 -6.68
N ALA A 70 7.97 -15.06 -5.70
CA ALA A 70 7.49 -14.84 -4.34
C ALA A 70 8.14 -13.60 -3.71
N LEU A 71 9.47 -13.48 -3.78
CA LEU A 71 10.20 -12.33 -3.24
C LEU A 71 9.77 -11.02 -3.90
N PHE A 72 9.66 -10.98 -5.22
CA PHE A 72 9.16 -9.81 -5.93
C PHE A 72 7.76 -9.42 -5.48
N ASN A 73 6.85 -10.39 -5.33
CA ASN A 73 5.51 -10.16 -4.83
C ASN A 73 5.50 -9.61 -3.39
N ILE A 74 6.38 -10.13 -2.53
CA ILE A 74 6.54 -9.64 -1.15
C ILE A 74 7.02 -8.19 -1.16
N VAL A 75 8.06 -7.86 -1.94
CA VAL A 75 8.59 -6.49 -2.04
C VAL A 75 7.50 -5.53 -2.50
N LEU A 76 6.70 -5.88 -3.51
CA LEU A 76 5.59 -5.06 -3.98
C LEU A 76 4.54 -4.81 -2.88
N ASN A 77 4.16 -5.84 -2.12
CA ASN A 77 3.15 -5.68 -1.07
C ASN A 77 3.68 -4.93 0.15
N VAL A 78 4.94 -5.14 0.55
CA VAL A 78 5.60 -4.35 1.60
C VAL A 78 5.71 -2.89 1.19
N PHE A 79 6.09 -2.63 -0.06
CA PHE A 79 6.13 -1.28 -0.62
C PHE A 79 4.75 -0.62 -0.54
N ASN A 80 3.69 -1.31 -0.95
CA ASN A 80 2.31 -0.81 -0.84
C ASN A 80 1.84 -0.62 0.60
N LEU A 81 2.40 -1.33 1.58
CA LEU A 81 2.10 -1.16 3.00
C LEU A 81 2.91 -0.04 3.68
N LEU A 82 3.85 0.60 2.97
CA LEU A 82 4.58 1.74 3.53
C LEU A 82 3.61 2.89 3.89
N PRO A 83 3.89 3.65 4.96
CA PRO A 83 3.01 4.68 5.48
C PRO A 83 3.04 5.99 4.68
N PHE A 84 3.07 5.91 3.34
CA PHE A 84 3.05 7.05 2.43
C PHE A 84 1.64 7.23 1.87
N ALA A 85 1.11 8.45 1.90
CA ALA A 85 -0.30 8.76 1.66
C ALA A 85 -0.89 8.09 0.40
N SER A 86 -0.11 8.05 -0.68
CA SER A 86 -0.53 7.53 -1.98
C SER A 86 -0.50 5.99 -2.10
N LEU A 87 0.09 5.29 -1.13
CA LEU A 87 0.14 3.83 -1.05
C LEU A 87 -0.96 3.30 -0.12
N ASP A 88 -1.27 2.02 -0.25
CA ASP A 88 -2.36 1.39 0.52
C ASP A 88 -2.15 1.49 2.04
N GLY A 89 -0.92 1.35 2.53
CA GLY A 89 -0.57 1.53 3.94
C GLY A 89 -0.85 2.95 4.43
N GLY A 90 -0.46 3.96 3.65
CA GLY A 90 -0.78 5.35 3.97
C GLY A 90 -2.28 5.64 3.95
N ARG A 91 -3.04 5.07 3.00
CA ARG A 91 -4.51 5.19 2.94
C ARG A 91 -5.17 4.59 4.19
N ILE A 92 -4.71 3.44 4.67
CA ILE A 92 -5.20 2.82 5.91
C ILE A 92 -4.90 3.72 7.12
N ILE A 93 -3.64 4.12 7.30
CA ILE A 93 -3.20 4.93 8.45
C ILE A 93 -3.93 6.27 8.45
N ARG A 94 -4.07 6.90 7.29
CA ARG A 94 -4.82 8.14 7.11
C ARG A 94 -6.29 7.97 7.49
N ALA A 95 -6.98 6.96 6.95
CA ALA A 95 -8.39 6.70 7.25
C ALA A 95 -8.63 6.53 8.75
N ILE A 96 -7.69 5.90 9.47
CA ILE A 96 -7.69 5.77 10.93
C ILE A 96 -7.42 7.14 11.59
N ALA A 97 -6.34 7.82 11.22
CA ALA A 97 -5.91 9.07 11.86
C ALA A 97 -6.98 10.16 11.76
N PHE A 98 -7.58 10.34 10.59
CA PHE A 98 -8.69 11.28 10.40
C PHE A 98 -9.97 10.86 11.13
N SER A 99 -10.18 9.56 11.38
CA SER A 99 -11.30 9.08 12.19
C SER A 99 -11.14 9.39 13.68
N ILE A 100 -9.91 9.51 14.17
CA ILE A 100 -9.60 9.96 15.53
C ILE A 100 -9.76 11.47 15.62
N ASN A 101 -8.95 12.22 14.86
CA ASN A 101 -8.97 13.69 14.85
C ASN A 101 -8.45 14.21 13.50
N ASN A 102 -9.10 15.24 12.95
CA ASN A 102 -8.67 15.89 11.71
C ASN A 102 -7.24 16.47 11.82
N TRP A 103 -6.84 16.96 13.00
CA TRP A 103 -5.46 17.44 13.21
C TRP A 103 -4.42 16.32 13.12
N LEU A 104 -4.71 15.16 13.74
CA LEU A 104 -3.84 13.98 13.65
C LEU A 104 -3.74 13.48 12.21
N GLY A 105 -4.87 13.42 11.50
CA GLY A 105 -4.88 13.07 10.08
C GLY A 105 -3.97 13.97 9.25
N MET A 106 -4.03 15.28 9.46
CA MET A 106 -3.17 16.22 8.77
C MET A 106 -1.70 16.12 9.16
N ALA A 107 -1.42 15.93 10.45
CA ALA A 107 -0.05 15.71 10.92
C ALA A 107 0.56 14.46 10.27
N VAL A 108 -0.17 13.36 10.20
CA VAL A 108 0.26 12.12 9.54
C VAL A 108 0.60 12.36 8.06
N LEU A 109 -0.22 13.11 7.33
CA LEU A 109 0.05 13.40 5.92
C LEU A 109 1.32 14.25 5.73
N VAL A 110 1.49 15.30 6.52
CA VAL A 110 2.66 16.19 6.43
C VAL A 110 3.93 15.46 6.85
N LEU A 111 3.88 14.71 7.96
CA LEU A 111 5.00 13.91 8.44
C LEU A 111 5.36 12.80 7.45
N GLY A 112 4.37 12.12 6.85
CA GLY A 112 4.59 11.10 5.83
C GLY A 112 5.27 11.67 4.59
N LEU A 113 4.86 12.85 4.14
CA LEU A 113 5.52 13.56 3.03
C LEU A 113 6.97 13.94 3.37
N GLY A 114 7.20 14.46 4.59
CA GLY A 114 8.54 14.80 5.06
C GLY A 114 9.46 13.57 5.16
N ALA A 115 8.94 12.45 5.69
CA ALA A 115 9.65 11.19 5.78
C ALA A 115 10.00 10.63 4.38
N LEU A 116 9.09 10.75 3.41
CA LEU A 116 9.36 10.37 2.03
C LEU A 116 10.49 11.21 1.42
N CYS A 117 10.43 12.54 1.55
CA CYS A 117 11.48 13.43 1.05
C CYS A 117 12.83 13.12 1.69
N TRP A 118 12.85 12.90 3.01
CA TRP A 118 14.06 12.51 3.73
C TRP A 118 14.62 11.18 3.21
N LEU A 119 13.78 10.15 3.07
CA LEU A 119 14.20 8.84 2.55
C LEU A 119 14.81 8.95 1.15
N VAL A 120 14.18 9.70 0.25
CA VAL A 120 14.65 9.89 -1.13
C VAL A 120 16.04 10.54 -1.15
N VAL A 121 16.24 11.58 -0.34
CA VAL A 121 17.52 12.28 -0.22
C VAL A 121 18.59 11.39 0.41
N THR A 122 18.25 10.60 1.44
CA THR A 122 19.19 9.70 2.12
C THR A 122 19.64 8.54 1.23
N VAL A 123 18.72 7.92 0.49
CA VAL A 123 19.05 6.81 -0.41
C VAL A 123 19.84 7.31 -1.63
N ASN A 124 19.54 8.51 -2.12
CA ASN A 124 20.25 9.20 -3.20
C ASN A 124 20.51 8.36 -4.46
N GLN A 125 19.55 7.52 -4.86
CA GLN A 125 19.61 6.72 -6.08
C GLN A 125 18.63 7.27 -7.12
N PRO A 126 18.96 7.27 -8.43
CA PRO A 126 18.11 7.85 -9.47
C PRO A 126 16.68 7.28 -9.50
N LEU A 127 16.54 5.97 -9.28
CA LEU A 127 15.24 5.30 -9.22
C LEU A 127 14.37 5.84 -8.07
N TRP A 128 14.97 6.02 -6.89
CA TRP A 128 14.27 6.53 -5.71
C TRP A 128 13.89 8.01 -5.87
N TRP A 129 14.69 8.81 -6.58
CA TRP A 129 14.32 10.17 -6.98
C TRP A 129 13.10 10.19 -7.92
N ALA A 130 13.09 9.34 -8.95
CA ALA A 130 11.96 9.25 -9.88
C ALA A 130 10.66 8.82 -9.18
N LEU A 131 10.72 7.75 -8.37
CA LEU A 131 9.58 7.29 -7.56
C LEU A 131 9.15 8.32 -6.53
N GLY A 132 10.12 8.96 -5.85
CA GLY A 132 9.89 9.98 -4.84
C GLY A 132 9.15 11.19 -5.38
N ILE A 133 9.58 11.74 -6.51
CA ILE A 133 8.92 12.87 -7.17
C ILE A 133 7.47 12.51 -7.55
N PHE A 134 7.27 11.32 -8.13
CA PHE A 134 5.93 10.84 -8.48
C PHE A 134 5.03 10.71 -7.25
N MET A 135 5.53 10.13 -6.15
CA MET A 135 4.79 9.98 -4.90
C MET A 135 4.50 11.32 -4.20
N VAL A 136 5.44 12.26 -4.23
CA VAL A 136 5.24 13.63 -3.73
C VAL A 136 4.13 14.32 -4.52
N PHE A 137 4.13 14.19 -5.85
CA PHE A 137 3.08 14.73 -6.70
C PHE A 137 1.69 14.17 -6.33
N LEU A 138 1.57 12.84 -6.19
CA LEU A 138 0.33 12.20 -5.75
C LEU A 138 -0.10 12.68 -4.35
N SER A 139 0.84 12.74 -3.40
CA SER A 139 0.60 13.16 -2.02
C SER A 139 0.17 14.62 -1.90
N ILE A 140 0.72 15.52 -2.72
CA ILE A 140 0.31 16.94 -2.75
C ILE A 140 -1.12 17.07 -3.26
N ASN A 141 -1.48 16.38 -4.34
CA ASN A 141 -2.84 16.41 -4.88
C ASN A 141 -3.86 15.87 -3.87
N GLU A 142 -3.46 14.84 -3.14
CA GLU A 142 -4.26 14.26 -2.07
C GLU A 142 -4.44 15.20 -0.86
N LEU A 143 -3.37 15.90 -0.46
CA LEU A 143 -3.42 16.94 0.58
C LEU A 143 -4.34 18.09 0.19
N ARG A 144 -4.27 18.53 -1.09
CA ARG A 144 -5.15 19.57 -1.65
C ARG A 144 -6.61 19.13 -1.62
N TYR A 145 -6.88 17.90 -2.06
CA TYR A 145 -8.24 17.36 -2.04
C TYR A 145 -8.80 17.30 -0.61
N GLU A 146 -8.01 16.87 0.36
CA GLU A 146 -8.44 16.85 1.76
C GLU A 146 -8.70 18.26 2.29
N TYR A 147 -7.81 19.21 2.01
CA TYR A 147 -7.92 20.60 2.45
C TYR A 147 -9.19 21.27 1.90
N LEU A 148 -9.47 21.09 0.61
CA LEU A 148 -10.67 21.64 -0.02
C LEU A 148 -11.95 20.96 0.49
N SER A 149 -11.90 19.65 0.72
CA SER A 149 -13.07 18.87 1.17
C SER A 149 -13.39 19.03 2.66
N ARG A 150 -12.56 19.76 3.45
CA ARG A 150 -12.74 19.89 4.91
C ARG A 150 -14.03 20.59 5.32
N HIS A 151 -14.53 21.51 4.49
CA HIS A 151 -15.72 22.29 4.79
C HIS A 151 -17.00 21.67 4.22
N GLU A 152 -16.88 20.78 3.23
CA GLU A 152 -18.04 20.19 2.54
C GLU A 152 -18.47 18.84 3.10
N THR A 153 -17.59 18.11 3.79
CA THR A 153 -17.82 16.68 4.02
C THR A 153 -18.07 16.31 5.48
N GLY A 154 -19.32 15.93 5.77
CA GLY A 154 -19.66 15.06 6.90
C GLY A 154 -19.16 13.62 6.70
N ARG A 155 -17.87 13.43 6.39
CA ARG A 155 -17.26 12.10 6.23
C ARG A 155 -17.47 11.29 7.50
N ILE A 156 -18.03 10.10 7.35
CA ILE A 156 -18.38 9.25 8.49
C ILE A 156 -17.09 8.78 9.16
N ARG A 157 -16.95 9.11 10.45
CA ARG A 157 -15.84 8.62 11.27
C ARG A 157 -15.98 7.12 11.48
N MET A 158 -14.86 6.42 11.44
CA MET A 158 -14.82 5.01 11.73
C MET A 158 -15.02 4.75 13.24
N ARG A 159 -15.86 3.77 13.58
CA ARG A 159 -16.00 3.31 14.97
C ARG A 159 -14.68 2.71 15.49
N ALA A 160 -14.39 2.90 16.78
CA ALA A 160 -13.16 2.43 17.42
C ALA A 160 -12.82 0.95 17.15
N GLY A 161 -13.80 0.04 17.30
CA GLY A 161 -13.57 -1.38 17.04
C GLY A 161 -13.14 -1.69 15.60
N LYS A 162 -13.63 -0.92 14.61
CA LYS A 162 -13.20 -1.07 13.21
C LYS A 162 -11.80 -0.47 12.98
N MET A 163 -11.47 0.64 13.63
CA MET A 163 -10.12 1.22 13.56
C MET A 163 -9.07 0.23 14.07
N ILE A 164 -9.33 -0.37 15.24
CA ILE A 164 -8.45 -1.38 15.84
C ILE A 164 -8.32 -2.58 14.90
N GLY A 165 -9.44 -3.07 14.35
CA GLY A 165 -9.42 -4.21 13.43
C GLY A 165 -8.60 -3.98 12.16
N TYR A 166 -8.71 -2.81 11.52
CA TYR A 166 -7.89 -2.49 10.35
C TYR A 166 -6.42 -2.26 10.73
N PHE A 167 -6.14 -1.63 11.86
CA PHE A 167 -4.78 -1.43 12.33
C PHE A 167 -4.08 -2.76 12.66
N SER A 168 -4.78 -3.68 13.34
CA SER A 168 -4.25 -5.03 13.62
C SER A 168 -4.05 -5.84 12.35
N ALA A 169 -4.96 -5.74 11.39
CA ALA A 169 -4.81 -6.43 10.11
C ALA A 169 -3.63 -5.85 9.29
N TYR A 170 -3.44 -4.53 9.31
CA TYR A 170 -2.29 -3.86 8.71
C TYR A 170 -0.96 -4.36 9.29
N LEU A 171 -0.83 -4.38 10.63
CA LEU A 171 0.36 -4.93 11.29
C LEU A 171 0.55 -6.42 11.03
N GLY A 172 -0.53 -7.20 11.03
CA GLY A 172 -0.51 -8.63 10.73
C GLY A 172 0.00 -8.93 9.32
N LEU A 173 -0.42 -8.13 8.32
CA LEU A 173 0.06 -8.25 6.94
C LEU A 173 1.55 -7.91 6.85
N ILE A 174 2.00 -6.82 7.46
CA ILE A 174 3.44 -6.47 7.50
C ILE A 174 4.25 -7.60 8.13
N ALA A 175 3.82 -8.09 9.29
CA ALA A 175 4.49 -9.19 9.99
C ALA A 175 4.53 -10.45 9.13
N PHE A 176 3.42 -10.80 8.45
CA PHE A 176 3.37 -11.92 7.54
C PHE A 176 4.38 -11.78 6.40
N TYR A 177 4.40 -10.64 5.71
CA TYR A 177 5.31 -10.42 4.58
C TYR A 177 6.77 -10.44 4.99
N ILE A 178 7.11 -9.78 6.11
CA ILE A 178 8.47 -9.80 6.66
C ILE A 178 8.87 -11.22 7.06
N PHE A 179 7.98 -12.00 7.66
CA PHE A 179 8.24 -13.38 8.02
C PHE A 179 8.58 -14.24 6.80
N VAL A 180 7.75 -14.19 5.76
CA VAL A 180 8.00 -14.97 4.53
C VAL A 180 9.25 -14.47 3.80
N PHE A 181 9.51 -13.17 3.81
CA PHE A 181 10.74 -12.59 3.26
C PHE A 181 11.99 -13.16 3.93
N ILE A 182 12.03 -13.15 5.26
CA ILE A 182 13.15 -13.70 6.05
C ILE A 182 13.28 -15.20 5.79
N MET A 183 12.17 -15.93 5.73
CA MET A 183 12.17 -17.37 5.43
C MET A 183 12.82 -17.67 4.07
N LEU A 184 12.49 -16.89 3.03
CA LEU A 184 13.02 -17.09 1.68
C LEU A 184 14.50 -16.68 1.55
N ILE A 185 14.91 -15.58 2.17
CA ILE A 185 16.31 -15.09 2.11
C ILE A 185 17.24 -15.92 2.97
N SER A 186 16.72 -16.56 4.02
CA SER A 186 17.50 -17.53 4.80
C SER A 186 17.85 -18.79 4.01
N ASN A 187 17.27 -18.97 2.81
CA ASN A 187 17.61 -20.05 1.90
C ASN A 187 18.68 -19.57 0.90
N GLU A 188 19.92 -20.06 1.06
CA GLU A 188 21.07 -19.68 0.23
C GLU A 188 20.81 -19.85 -1.28
N ALA A 189 20.05 -20.86 -1.69
CA ALA A 189 19.74 -21.11 -3.09
C ALA A 189 18.93 -19.97 -3.74
N VAL A 190 18.06 -19.31 -2.97
CA VAL A 190 17.28 -18.16 -3.45
C VAL A 190 18.18 -16.95 -3.62
N VAL A 191 19.06 -16.70 -2.64
CA VAL A 191 19.99 -15.56 -2.65
C VAL A 191 20.96 -15.66 -3.83
N LEU A 192 21.61 -16.82 -3.99
CA LEU A 192 22.54 -17.09 -5.09
C LEU A 192 21.90 -16.92 -6.47
N ALA A 193 20.65 -17.38 -6.63
CA ALA A 193 19.96 -17.20 -7.91
C ALA A 193 19.61 -15.73 -8.18
N MET A 194 19.25 -14.95 -7.15
CA MET A 194 19.02 -13.52 -7.33
C MET A 194 20.30 -12.79 -7.74
N GLU A 195 21.45 -13.13 -7.15
CA GLU A 195 22.74 -12.58 -7.56
C GLU A 195 23.04 -12.91 -9.03
N SER A 196 22.77 -14.15 -9.47
CA SER A 196 22.99 -14.57 -10.86
C SER A 196 22.07 -13.88 -11.88
N LEU A 197 20.93 -13.34 -11.46
CA LEU A 197 19.99 -12.61 -12.33
C LEU A 197 20.31 -11.12 -12.46
N VAL A 198 21.16 -10.59 -11.57
CA VAL A 198 21.55 -9.16 -11.54
C VAL A 198 22.94 -8.92 -12.15
N GLN A 199 23.73 -9.99 -12.34
CA GLN A 199 24.99 -9.98 -13.09
C GLN A 199 24.76 -10.11 -14.60
#